data_AF-A0A178ZHC0-F1
#
_entry.id   AF-A0A178ZHC0-F1
#
_cell.length_a   1.000
_cell.length_b   1.000
_cell.length_c   1.000
_cell.angle_alpha   90.00
_cell.angle_beta   90.00
_cell.angle_gamma   90.00
#
_symmetry.space_group_name_H-M   'P 1'
#
loop_
_entity.id
_entity.type
_entity.pdbx_description
1 polymer ?
#
loop_
_entity_poly.entity_id
_entity_poly.type
_entity_poly.pdbx_seq_one_letter_code
_entity_poly.pdbx_strand_id
1 'polypeptide(L)'
;MASQTSPDTKIDWNAAGTQQPTASSKQGPDDQQQQQQQQQQQPRPSGESTMPRTDPNADSATGRPIAPTGPPTDEEKRELIARYAQLFYEHFRQFRDPLERMKFINTEILGRAKFDKRYLSVEAMHTDYDLMLSQYLVHTPELMQRVGLELNKFAEVGRYWWPKCVAHAPTQAERQAEMEAVFERVKHEDFNAPAFVVEYEEFYSADYYEGVLSIMDTWMNATAGGIITREA
;
A
#
# COMPACT_ATOMS: atom_id res chain seq x y z
N MET A 1 -2.14 -21.84 71.75
CA MET A 1 -2.17 -20.52 72.42
C MET A 1 -1.65 -19.49 71.42
N ALA A 2 -2.45 -18.44 71.18
CA ALA A 2 -2.22 -17.18 70.42
C ALA A 2 -1.60 -17.31 69.01
N SER A 3 -2.31 -17.15 67.88
CA SER A 3 -3.15 -16.04 67.37
C SER A 3 -2.44 -14.69 67.33
N GLN A 4 -2.09 -14.22 66.12
CA GLN A 4 -2.28 -12.82 65.72
C GLN A 4 -2.34 -12.70 64.19
N THR A 5 -3.40 -12.04 63.76
CA THR A 5 -3.89 -11.79 62.41
C THR A 5 -3.91 -10.28 62.13
N SER A 6 -3.93 -9.94 60.84
CA SER A 6 -4.53 -8.75 60.20
C SER A 6 -3.62 -7.53 59.91
N PRO A 7 -3.99 -6.63 58.96
CA PRO A 7 -5.19 -6.64 58.08
C PRO A 7 -4.96 -6.45 56.57
N ASP A 8 -5.93 -6.97 55.82
CA ASP A 8 -6.32 -6.61 54.45
C ASP A 8 -6.83 -5.16 54.36
N THR A 9 -6.42 -4.46 53.29
CA THR A 9 -6.99 -3.16 52.91
C THR A 9 -8.06 -3.38 51.83
N LYS A 10 -9.32 -3.28 52.24
CA LYS A 10 -10.50 -3.30 51.38
C LYS A 10 -10.81 -1.87 50.94
N ILE A 11 -10.79 -1.60 49.63
CA ILE A 11 -11.24 -0.32 49.06
C ILE A 11 -12.60 -0.57 48.40
N ASP A 12 -13.66 -0.12 49.08
CA ASP A 12 -15.01 0.00 48.53
C ASP A 12 -15.15 1.37 47.85
N TRP A 13 -15.42 1.41 46.55
CA TRP A 13 -15.91 2.59 45.84
C TRP A 13 -17.27 2.29 45.25
N ASN A 14 -18.32 2.64 46.01
CA ASN A 14 -19.67 2.80 45.48
C ASN A 14 -20.38 3.89 46.29
N ALA A 15 -20.61 5.05 45.69
CA ALA A 15 -21.71 5.95 46.05
C ALA A 15 -22.02 6.91 44.90
N ALA A 16 -23.19 6.66 44.30
CA ALA A 16 -24.20 7.55 43.72
C ALA A 16 -23.89 9.04 43.48
N GLY A 17 -24.33 9.54 42.31
CA GLY A 17 -24.48 10.96 42.02
C GLY A 17 -25.18 11.25 40.69
N THR A 18 -26.48 10.96 40.61
CA THR A 18 -27.36 11.46 39.55
C THR A 18 -27.60 12.96 39.75
N GLN A 19 -27.10 13.82 38.87
CA GLN A 19 -27.69 15.15 38.62
C GLN A 19 -27.53 15.57 37.15
N GLN A 20 -28.68 15.70 36.49
CA GLN A 20 -28.91 16.37 35.23
C GLN A 20 -28.99 17.89 35.48
N PRO A 21 -28.35 18.73 34.64
CA PRO A 21 -28.78 20.11 34.49
C PRO A 21 -29.43 20.37 33.13
N THR A 22 -30.48 21.16 33.25
CA THR A 22 -31.32 21.83 32.27
C THR A 22 -30.60 22.55 31.14
N ALA A 23 -31.33 22.65 30.04
CA ALA A 23 -31.06 23.42 28.83
C ALA A 23 -30.82 24.93 29.04
N SER A 24 -30.27 25.50 27.95
CA SER A 24 -30.45 26.88 27.46
C SER A 24 -29.27 27.84 27.69
N SER A 25 -28.50 28.11 26.63
CA SER A 25 -27.93 29.45 26.41
C SER A 25 -27.41 29.65 24.97
N LYS A 26 -28.17 30.46 24.23
CA LYS A 26 -27.77 31.50 23.25
C LYS A 26 -26.70 31.15 22.19
N GLN A 27 -27.18 30.78 20.99
CA GLN A 27 -26.47 30.99 19.72
C GLN A 27 -26.64 32.46 19.27
N GLY A 28 -25.51 33.15 19.07
CA GLY A 28 -25.45 34.46 18.41
C GLY A 28 -25.32 34.31 16.88
N PRO A 29 -25.76 35.31 16.09
CA PRO A 29 -25.72 35.25 14.64
C PRO A 29 -24.49 35.99 14.10
N ASP A 30 -23.44 35.29 13.68
CA ASP A 30 -22.26 35.93 13.05
C ASP A 30 -21.72 35.19 11.81
N ASP A 31 -22.47 34.26 11.21
CA ASP A 31 -22.01 33.49 10.03
C ASP A 31 -22.53 34.02 8.67
N GLN A 32 -23.07 35.24 8.60
CA GLN A 32 -23.74 35.74 7.38
C GLN A 32 -23.09 36.96 6.71
N GLN A 33 -21.76 37.12 6.80
CA GLN A 33 -21.09 38.26 6.15
C GLN A 33 -19.76 37.99 5.44
N GLN A 34 -19.49 36.76 4.99
CA GLN A 34 -18.26 36.43 4.24
C GLN A 34 -18.47 35.74 2.88
N GLN A 35 -19.66 35.83 2.27
CA GLN A 35 -19.95 35.17 0.98
C GLN A 35 -20.30 36.12 -0.18
N GLN A 36 -19.92 37.40 -0.11
CA GLN A 36 -20.33 38.39 -1.12
C GLN A 36 -19.20 39.19 -1.82
N GLN A 37 -17.95 38.71 -1.80
CA GLN A 37 -16.87 39.32 -2.59
C GLN A 37 -16.00 38.26 -3.27
N GLN A 38 -16.47 37.72 -4.41
CA GLN A 38 -15.63 37.31 -5.55
C GLN A 38 -16.48 36.78 -6.73
N GLN A 39 -17.48 37.57 -7.16
CA GLN A 39 -18.01 37.49 -8.52
C GLN A 39 -17.83 38.84 -9.19
N GLN A 40 -16.70 39.01 -9.86
CA GLN A 40 -16.54 40.00 -10.93
C GLN A 40 -15.24 39.71 -11.68
N GLN A 41 -15.36 39.00 -12.81
CA GLN A 41 -14.55 39.20 -14.02
C GLN A 41 -15.10 38.32 -15.14
N GLN A 42 -15.93 38.91 -16.01
CA GLN A 42 -16.14 38.46 -17.38
C GLN A 42 -15.52 39.51 -18.33
N PRO A 43 -14.87 39.09 -19.42
CA PRO A 43 -14.78 39.91 -20.62
C PRO A 43 -15.74 39.41 -21.71
N ARG A 44 -16.41 40.37 -22.36
CA ARG A 44 -17.34 40.21 -23.50
C ARG A 44 -16.65 39.66 -24.76
N PRO A 45 -17.40 39.04 -25.69
CA PRO A 45 -16.95 38.82 -27.06
C PRO A 45 -17.32 40.02 -27.96
N SER A 46 -16.46 40.34 -28.92
CA SER A 46 -16.80 41.11 -30.12
C SER A 46 -15.85 40.64 -31.22
N GLY A 47 -16.42 40.17 -32.34
CA GLY A 47 -15.67 39.54 -33.42
C GLY A 47 -15.09 40.52 -34.43
N GLU A 48 -14.25 40.01 -35.32
CA GLU A 48 -14.45 40.03 -36.77
C GLU A 48 -13.28 39.36 -37.52
N SER A 49 -13.64 38.58 -38.54
CA SER A 49 -12.93 38.22 -39.78
C SER A 49 -11.41 38.04 -39.81
N THR A 50 -10.97 36.83 -40.18
CA THR A 50 -10.08 36.57 -41.34
C THR A 50 -10.10 35.05 -41.68
N MET A 51 -10.40 34.71 -42.93
CA MET A 51 -10.05 33.45 -43.62
C MET A 51 -8.97 33.77 -44.68
N PRO A 52 -8.24 32.84 -45.34
CA PRO A 52 -8.11 31.38 -45.19
C PRO A 52 -6.63 30.86 -45.23
N ARG A 53 -6.48 29.53 -45.18
CA ARG A 53 -5.35 28.67 -45.60
C ARG A 53 -4.07 28.69 -44.76
N THR A 54 -3.73 27.55 -44.17
CA THR A 54 -2.66 26.66 -44.69
C THR A 54 -2.87 25.27 -44.08
N ASP A 55 -3.19 24.27 -44.90
CA ASP A 55 -3.00 22.87 -44.54
C ASP A 55 -1.49 22.57 -44.47
N PRO A 56 -1.02 21.90 -43.42
CA PRO A 56 -0.01 20.88 -43.61
C PRO A 56 -0.63 19.54 -43.26
N ASN A 57 -0.96 18.82 -44.32
CA ASN A 57 -0.81 17.38 -44.46
C ASN A 57 -0.52 16.66 -43.13
N ALA A 58 -1.59 16.25 -42.45
CA ALA A 58 -1.53 15.26 -41.39
C ALA A 58 -1.15 13.92 -42.04
N ASP A 59 0.14 13.74 -42.32
CA ASP A 59 0.71 12.44 -42.57
C ASP A 59 0.37 11.58 -41.35
N SER A 60 -0.46 10.57 -41.61
CA SER A 60 -0.81 9.52 -40.68
C SER A 60 0.43 8.69 -40.41
N ALA A 61 1.35 9.22 -39.62
CA ALA A 61 2.37 8.44 -38.95
C ALA A 61 1.62 7.53 -37.98
N THR A 62 1.58 6.24 -38.32
CA THR A 62 1.23 5.13 -37.44
C THR A 62 2.30 5.08 -36.34
N GLY A 63 2.29 6.06 -35.46
CA GLY A 63 3.10 6.09 -34.26
C GLY A 63 2.51 5.05 -33.33
N ARG A 64 3.08 3.84 -33.33
CA ARG A 64 2.98 2.97 -32.16
C ARG A 64 3.29 3.84 -30.95
N PRO A 65 2.43 3.86 -29.90
CA PRO A 65 2.79 4.52 -28.66
C PRO A 65 4.12 3.90 -28.20
N ILE A 66 5.20 4.66 -28.29
CA ILE A 66 6.46 4.27 -27.70
C ILE A 66 6.18 4.36 -26.20
N ALA A 67 6.13 3.20 -25.54
CA ALA A 67 5.98 3.16 -24.10
C ALA A 67 7.09 4.04 -23.49
N PRO A 68 6.75 4.97 -22.58
CA PRO A 68 7.75 5.87 -22.02
C PRO A 68 8.82 5.06 -21.30
N THR A 69 10.05 5.12 -21.81
CA THR A 69 11.27 4.50 -21.23
C THR A 69 11.87 5.36 -20.12
N GLY A 70 11.05 6.17 -19.45
CA GLY A 70 11.45 7.11 -18.41
C GLY A 70 11.20 6.58 -17.00
N PRO A 71 11.64 7.34 -15.97
CA PRO A 71 11.27 7.04 -14.60
C PRO A 71 9.73 7.01 -14.47
N PRO A 72 9.17 6.09 -13.66
CA PRO A 72 7.74 5.97 -13.53
C PRO A 72 7.13 7.26 -12.97
N THR A 73 6.04 7.66 -13.58
CA THR A 73 5.14 8.69 -13.07
C THR A 73 4.55 8.25 -11.72
N ASP A 74 4.06 9.20 -10.93
CA ASP A 74 3.41 8.88 -9.66
C ASP A 74 2.14 8.03 -9.85
N GLU A 75 1.45 8.17 -10.98
CA GLU A 75 0.31 7.32 -11.33
C GLU A 75 0.76 5.87 -11.58
N GLU A 76 1.82 5.66 -12.35
CA GLU A 76 2.39 4.32 -12.58
C GLU A 76 2.86 3.66 -11.27
N LYS A 77 3.46 4.42 -10.35
CA LYS A 77 3.81 3.92 -9.01
C LYS A 77 2.57 3.52 -8.21
N ARG A 78 1.51 4.33 -8.26
CA ARG A 78 0.24 4.04 -7.58
C ARG A 78 -0.43 2.79 -8.14
N GLU A 79 -0.39 2.58 -9.45
CA GLU A 79 -0.88 1.36 -10.10
C GLU A 79 -0.09 0.12 -9.63
N LEU A 80 1.24 0.21 -9.58
CA LEU A 80 2.09 -0.87 -9.05
C LEU A 80 1.74 -1.20 -7.59
N ILE A 81 1.55 -0.17 -6.75
CA ILE A 81 1.20 -0.38 -5.34
C ILE A 81 -0.22 -0.93 -5.21
N ALA A 82 -1.18 -0.48 -6.02
CA ALA A 82 -2.53 -1.03 -6.04
C ALA A 82 -2.54 -2.51 -6.42
N ARG A 83 -1.68 -2.91 -7.37
CA ARG A 83 -1.47 -4.31 -7.73
C ARG A 83 -0.80 -5.10 -6.60
N TYR A 84 0.28 -4.56 -6.03
CA TYR A 84 0.96 -5.16 -4.88
C TYR A 84 0.02 -5.36 -3.69
N ALA A 85 -0.81 -4.36 -3.37
CA ALA A 85 -1.81 -4.43 -2.31
C ALA A 85 -2.86 -5.52 -2.56
N GLN A 86 -3.22 -5.80 -3.82
CA GLN A 86 -4.10 -6.92 -4.14
C GLN A 86 -3.45 -8.27 -3.82
N LEU A 87 -2.18 -8.47 -4.21
CA LEU A 87 -1.46 -9.69 -3.87
C LEU A 87 -1.29 -9.84 -2.36
N PHE A 88 -0.97 -8.73 -1.69
CA PHE A 88 -0.86 -8.64 -0.25
C PHE A 88 -2.17 -9.03 0.44
N TYR A 89 -3.30 -8.50 -0.02
CA TYR A 89 -4.63 -8.89 0.46
C TYR A 89 -4.87 -10.40 0.32
N GLU A 90 -4.58 -10.97 -0.86
CA GLU A 90 -4.80 -12.40 -1.12
C GLU A 90 -3.92 -13.31 -0.24
N HIS A 91 -2.69 -12.89 0.05
CA HIS A 91 -1.79 -13.61 0.95
C HIS A 91 -2.26 -13.52 2.40
N PHE A 92 -2.52 -12.30 2.89
CA PHE A 92 -2.84 -12.07 4.29
C PHE A 92 -4.27 -12.46 4.69
N ARG A 93 -5.15 -12.81 3.74
CA ARG A 93 -6.51 -13.34 4.05
C ARG A 93 -6.48 -14.69 4.78
N GLN A 94 -5.36 -15.40 4.75
CA GLN A 94 -5.21 -16.67 5.46
C GLN A 94 -5.16 -16.49 6.99
N PHE A 95 -4.73 -15.32 7.46
CA PHE A 95 -4.70 -14.98 8.88
C PHE A 95 -6.11 -14.59 9.33
N ARG A 96 -6.84 -15.54 9.91
CA ARG A 96 -8.21 -15.34 10.38
C ARG A 96 -8.24 -14.88 11.83
N ASP A 97 -9.12 -13.94 12.11
CA ASP A 97 -9.47 -13.45 13.44
C ASP A 97 -10.97 -13.70 13.66
N PRO A 98 -11.42 -14.22 14.82
CA PRO A 98 -12.83 -14.48 15.09
C PRO A 98 -13.73 -13.24 14.99
N LEU A 99 -13.18 -12.04 15.19
CA LEU A 99 -13.90 -10.77 15.09
C LEU A 99 -13.72 -10.12 13.71
N GLU A 100 -13.20 -10.86 12.72
CA GLU A 100 -12.99 -10.40 11.33
C GLU A 100 -12.10 -9.15 11.23
N ARG A 101 -11.31 -8.83 12.26
CA ARG A 101 -10.44 -7.63 12.26
C ARG A 101 -9.35 -7.72 11.19
N MET A 102 -8.80 -8.90 10.94
CA MET A 102 -7.87 -9.13 9.83
C MET A 102 -8.49 -8.83 8.48
N LYS A 103 -9.74 -9.26 8.25
CA LYS A 103 -10.47 -8.96 7.02
C LYS A 103 -10.68 -7.45 6.85
N PHE A 104 -11.03 -6.76 7.93
CA PHE A 104 -11.13 -5.30 7.93
C PHE A 104 -9.80 -4.64 7.55
N ILE A 105 -8.70 -4.97 8.23
CA ILE A 105 -7.36 -4.39 7.97
C ILE A 105 -6.94 -4.61 6.51
N ASN A 106 -7.06 -5.85 6.01
CA ASN A 106 -6.72 -6.19 4.63
C ASN A 106 -7.55 -5.39 3.61
N THR A 107 -8.84 -5.25 3.86
CA THR A 107 -9.76 -4.54 2.96
C THR A 107 -9.49 -3.03 2.95
N GLU A 108 -9.21 -2.45 4.12
CA GLU A 108 -8.86 -1.02 4.24
C GLU A 108 -7.56 -0.68 3.52
N ILE A 109 -6.51 -1.47 3.70
CA ILE A 109 -5.22 -1.22 3.04
C ILE A 109 -5.36 -1.37 1.52
N LEU A 110 -6.11 -2.38 1.05
CA LEU A 110 -6.43 -2.53 -0.36
C LEU A 110 -7.23 -1.32 -0.88
N GLY A 111 -8.21 -0.84 -0.12
CA GLY A 111 -9.03 0.32 -0.46
C GLY A 111 -8.21 1.60 -0.61
N ARG A 112 -7.33 1.88 0.37
CA ARG A 112 -6.42 3.03 0.37
C ARG A 112 -5.43 3.00 -0.78
N ALA A 113 -4.97 1.80 -1.16
CA ALA A 113 -4.08 1.63 -2.30
C ALA A 113 -4.79 1.87 -3.64
N LYS A 114 -5.99 1.30 -3.81
CA LYS A 114 -6.74 1.33 -5.09
C LYS A 114 -7.51 2.63 -5.34
N PHE A 115 -8.19 3.15 -4.33
CA PHE A 115 -9.18 4.21 -4.51
C PHE A 115 -8.68 5.55 -3.98
N ASP A 116 -8.14 5.58 -2.77
CA ASP A 116 -7.58 6.81 -2.19
C ASP A 116 -6.23 7.16 -2.81
N LYS A 117 -5.59 6.17 -3.45
CA LYS A 117 -4.24 6.26 -4.01
C LYS A 117 -3.29 6.89 -3.00
N ARG A 118 -3.30 6.41 -1.75
CA ARG A 118 -2.61 7.08 -0.64
C ARG A 118 -1.10 6.87 -0.65
N TYR A 119 -0.63 5.79 -1.25
CA TYR A 119 0.76 5.34 -1.16
C TYR A 119 1.58 5.69 -2.40
N LEU A 120 2.86 6.01 -2.18
CA LEU A 120 3.88 6.21 -3.22
C LEU A 120 5.04 5.20 -3.11
N SER A 121 5.05 4.36 -2.08
CA SER A 121 5.99 3.25 -1.91
C SER A 121 5.33 2.09 -1.18
N VAL A 122 5.90 0.89 -1.35
CA VAL A 122 5.50 -0.30 -0.57
C VAL A 122 5.80 -0.12 0.92
N GLU A 123 6.88 0.59 1.27
CA GLU A 123 7.23 0.88 2.68
C GLU A 123 6.14 1.71 3.37
N ALA A 124 5.60 2.72 2.68
CA ALA A 124 4.51 3.53 3.23
C ALA A 124 3.25 2.67 3.49
N MET A 125 2.96 1.73 2.58
CA MET A 125 1.86 0.79 2.74
C MET A 125 2.09 -0.18 3.91
N HIS A 126 3.29 -0.76 4.02
CA HIS A 126 3.65 -1.66 5.13
C HIS A 126 3.59 -0.95 6.49
N THR A 127 4.04 0.29 6.57
CA THR A 127 3.99 1.09 7.80
C THR A 127 2.55 1.34 8.26
N ASP A 128 1.66 1.67 7.32
CA ASP A 128 0.24 1.85 7.63
C ASP A 128 -0.42 0.51 8.04
N TYR A 129 -0.03 -0.60 7.39
CA TYR A 129 -0.48 -1.94 7.76
C TYR A 129 -0.05 -2.30 9.19
N ASP A 130 1.22 -2.09 9.55
CA ASP A 130 1.75 -2.33 10.90
C ASP A 130 1.03 -1.51 11.98
N LEU A 131 0.76 -0.24 11.68
CA LEU A 131 -0.03 0.63 12.55
C LEU A 131 -1.43 0.08 12.78
N MET A 132 -2.10 -0.41 11.72
CA MET A 132 -3.41 -1.03 11.84
C MET A 132 -3.35 -2.34 12.62
N LEU A 133 -2.35 -3.20 12.40
CA LEU A 133 -2.18 -4.42 13.21
C LEU A 133 -2.10 -4.09 14.69
N SER A 134 -1.26 -3.12 15.05
CA SER A 134 -1.06 -2.69 16.44
C SER A 134 -2.33 -2.13 17.09
N GLN A 135 -3.17 -1.43 16.32
CA GLN A 135 -4.43 -0.87 16.83
C GLN A 135 -5.54 -1.91 17.00
N TYR A 136 -5.71 -2.78 16.00
CA TYR A 136 -6.87 -3.67 15.94
C TYR A 136 -6.60 -5.04 16.59
N LEU A 137 -5.36 -5.52 16.58
CA LEU A 137 -5.01 -6.87 17.06
C LEU A 137 -4.31 -6.87 18.43
N VAL A 138 -4.29 -5.74 19.14
CA VAL A 138 -3.70 -5.65 20.49
C VAL A 138 -4.30 -6.68 21.47
N HIS A 139 -5.55 -7.09 21.27
CA HIS A 139 -6.25 -8.09 22.08
C HIS A 139 -6.06 -9.54 21.59
N THR A 140 -5.24 -9.77 20.57
CA THR A 140 -4.98 -11.10 19.99
C THR A 140 -3.46 -11.27 19.74
N PRO A 141 -2.63 -11.27 20.80
CA PRO A 141 -1.18 -11.14 20.67
C PRO A 141 -0.54 -12.27 19.86
N GLU A 142 -1.05 -13.49 19.92
CA GLU A 142 -0.54 -14.64 19.14
C GLU A 142 -0.80 -14.46 17.64
N LEU A 143 -1.94 -13.87 17.28
CA LEU A 143 -2.25 -13.55 15.88
C LEU A 143 -1.39 -12.37 15.42
N MET A 144 -1.30 -11.31 16.23
CA MET A 144 -0.45 -10.15 15.95
C MET A 144 1.01 -10.56 15.72
N GLN A 145 1.54 -11.46 16.55
CA GLN A 145 2.90 -11.98 16.38
C GLN A 145 3.06 -12.73 15.05
N ARG A 146 2.15 -13.64 14.71
CA ARG A 146 2.24 -14.41 13.45
C ARG A 146 2.15 -13.50 12.21
N VAL A 147 1.18 -12.57 12.21
CA VAL A 147 1.00 -11.62 11.11
C VAL A 147 2.18 -10.65 11.04
N GLY A 148 2.71 -10.20 12.18
CA GLY A 148 3.87 -9.33 12.25
C GLY A 148 5.15 -9.98 11.73
N LEU A 149 5.39 -11.27 12.04
CA LEU A 149 6.50 -12.03 11.47
C LEU A 149 6.38 -12.13 9.95
N GLU A 150 5.16 -12.40 9.45
CA GLU A 150 4.92 -12.47 8.01
C GLU A 150 5.12 -11.11 7.33
N LEU A 151 4.56 -10.03 7.90
CA LEU A 151 4.76 -8.66 7.42
C LEU A 151 6.25 -8.28 7.40
N ASN A 152 7.01 -8.69 8.42
CA ASN A 152 8.43 -8.37 8.52
C ASN A 152 9.22 -8.93 7.33
N LYS A 153 8.87 -10.12 6.81
CA LYS A 153 9.49 -10.66 5.58
C LYS A 153 9.40 -9.67 4.42
N PHE A 154 8.20 -9.13 4.19
CA PHE A 154 7.95 -8.17 3.11
C PHE A 154 8.59 -6.81 3.37
N ALA A 155 8.52 -6.32 4.61
CA ALA A 155 9.06 -5.01 4.99
C ALA A 155 10.60 -4.98 4.91
N GLU A 156 11.26 -6.05 5.36
CA GLU A 156 12.72 -6.17 5.36
C GLU A 156 13.28 -6.06 3.94
N VAL A 157 12.73 -6.82 3.00
CA VAL A 157 13.21 -6.82 1.62
C VAL A 157 12.65 -5.68 0.77
N GLY A 158 11.49 -5.12 1.15
CA GLY A 158 10.83 -4.01 0.47
C GLY A 158 11.75 -2.82 0.21
N ARG A 159 12.65 -2.53 1.15
CA ARG A 159 13.63 -1.44 1.06
C ARG A 159 14.70 -1.67 -0.01
N TYR A 160 14.97 -2.91 -0.37
CA TYR A 160 16.02 -3.28 -1.32
C TYR A 160 15.51 -3.39 -2.74
N TRP A 161 14.37 -4.05 -2.95
CA TRP A 161 13.87 -4.32 -4.30
C TRP A 161 13.02 -3.19 -4.87
N TRP A 162 12.23 -2.49 -4.05
CA TRP A 162 11.31 -1.46 -4.56
C TRP A 162 12.04 -0.32 -5.29
N PRO A 163 13.11 0.29 -4.74
CA PRO A 163 13.84 1.34 -5.46
C PRO A 163 14.39 0.85 -6.80
N LYS A 164 14.84 -0.41 -6.86
CA LYS A 164 15.46 -1.00 -8.06
C LYS A 164 14.42 -1.32 -9.12
N CYS A 165 13.31 -1.94 -8.72
CA CYS A 165 12.14 -2.15 -9.59
C CYS A 165 11.69 -0.84 -10.24
N VAL A 166 11.50 0.22 -9.44
CA VAL A 166 11.03 1.52 -9.93
C VAL A 166 12.06 2.23 -10.81
N ALA A 167 13.35 2.19 -10.44
CA ALA A 167 14.39 2.97 -11.12
C ALA A 167 14.98 2.28 -12.35
N HIS A 168 15.07 0.95 -12.34
CA HIS A 168 15.85 0.21 -13.32
C HIS A 168 14.96 -0.47 -14.37
N ALA A 169 13.78 -1.00 -14.02
CA ALA A 169 12.92 -1.64 -15.01
C ALA A 169 12.38 -0.60 -16.03
N PRO A 170 12.64 -0.79 -17.34
CA PRO A 170 12.43 0.26 -18.32
C PRO A 170 10.95 0.53 -18.64
N THR A 171 10.09 -0.48 -18.50
CA THR A 171 8.65 -0.34 -18.76
C THR A 171 7.80 -0.68 -17.54
N GLN A 172 6.56 -0.16 -17.53
CA GLN A 172 5.58 -0.49 -16.50
C GLN A 172 5.26 -1.99 -16.42
N ALA A 173 5.26 -2.69 -17.56
CA ALA A 173 5.04 -4.13 -17.61
C ALA A 173 6.18 -4.91 -16.93
N GLU A 174 7.44 -4.51 -17.16
CA GLU A 174 8.60 -5.13 -16.50
C GLU A 174 8.62 -4.81 -15.00
N ARG A 175 8.29 -3.57 -14.59
CA ARG A 175 8.12 -3.22 -13.17
C ARG A 175 7.10 -4.13 -12.49
N GLN A 176 5.97 -4.35 -13.15
CA GLN A 176 4.93 -5.23 -12.62
C GLN A 176 5.41 -6.68 -12.53
N ALA A 177 6.04 -7.21 -13.59
CA ALA A 177 6.57 -8.56 -13.60
C ALA A 177 7.63 -8.79 -12.50
N GLU A 178 8.52 -7.81 -12.30
CA GLU A 178 9.52 -7.86 -11.23
C GLU A 178 8.88 -7.85 -9.84
N MET A 179 7.95 -6.92 -9.60
CA MET A 179 7.21 -6.85 -8.33
C MET A 179 6.46 -8.15 -8.04
N GLU A 180 5.80 -8.75 -9.04
CA GLU A 180 5.09 -10.02 -8.91
C GLU A 180 6.05 -11.17 -8.60
N ALA A 181 7.18 -11.26 -9.30
CA ALA A 181 8.20 -12.28 -9.05
C ALA A 181 8.80 -12.18 -7.62
N VAL A 182 9.10 -10.95 -7.18
CA VAL A 182 9.57 -10.73 -5.80
C VAL A 182 8.48 -11.10 -4.80
N PHE A 183 7.23 -10.71 -5.03
CA PHE A 183 6.12 -11.06 -4.14
C PHE A 183 5.96 -12.57 -3.99
N GLU A 184 5.94 -13.30 -5.11
CA GLU A 184 5.83 -14.76 -5.14
C GLU A 184 6.97 -15.44 -4.39
N ARG A 185 8.19 -14.90 -4.47
CA ARG A 185 9.33 -15.43 -3.72
C ARG A 185 9.21 -15.18 -2.22
N VAL A 186 8.85 -13.97 -1.82
CA VAL A 186 8.83 -13.54 -0.41
C VAL A 186 7.73 -14.25 0.40
N LYS A 187 6.59 -14.56 -0.24
CA LYS A 187 5.46 -15.20 0.44
C LYS A 187 5.69 -16.66 0.82
N HIS A 188 6.77 -17.29 0.35
CA HIS A 188 7.08 -18.68 0.69
C HIS A 188 7.39 -18.85 2.19
N GLU A 189 7.03 -20.01 2.75
CA GLU A 189 7.20 -20.30 4.18
C GLU A 189 8.67 -20.33 4.59
N ASP A 190 9.54 -20.86 3.72
CA ASP A 190 10.98 -21.03 3.89
C ASP A 190 11.80 -19.83 3.40
N PHE A 191 11.14 -18.70 3.14
CA PHE A 191 11.81 -17.49 2.65
C PHE A 191 12.93 -17.02 3.59
N ASN A 192 14.11 -16.80 3.02
CA ASN A 192 15.31 -16.33 3.72
C ASN A 192 15.67 -14.91 3.24
N ALA A 193 15.31 -13.90 4.04
CA ALA A 193 15.54 -12.50 3.70
C ALA A 193 17.04 -12.14 3.52
N PRO A 194 17.98 -12.56 4.40
CA PRO A 194 19.40 -12.32 4.19
C PRO A 194 19.92 -12.91 2.86
N ALA A 195 19.57 -14.14 2.52
CA ALA A 195 19.99 -14.77 1.27
C ALA A 195 19.41 -14.02 0.06
N PHE A 196 18.13 -13.62 0.12
CA PHE A 196 17.50 -12.81 -0.92
C PHE A 196 18.23 -11.50 -1.14
N VAL A 197 18.58 -10.76 -0.07
CA VAL A 197 19.25 -9.46 -0.19
C VAL A 197 20.62 -9.61 -0.85
N VAL A 198 21.41 -10.61 -0.45
CA VAL A 198 22.73 -10.88 -1.06
C VAL A 198 22.59 -11.18 -2.55
N GLU A 199 21.74 -12.14 -2.92
CA GLU A 199 21.52 -12.50 -4.33
C GLU A 199 21.02 -11.30 -5.16
N TYR A 200 20.10 -10.52 -4.59
CA TYR A 200 19.49 -9.38 -5.27
C TYR A 200 20.44 -8.17 -5.34
N GLU A 201 21.44 -8.05 -4.46
CA GLU A 201 22.51 -7.07 -4.59
C GLU A 201 23.54 -7.48 -5.64
N GLU A 202 23.99 -8.74 -5.61
CA GLU A 202 24.92 -9.28 -6.61
C GLU A 202 24.37 -9.09 -8.03
N PHE A 203 23.09 -9.39 -8.22
CA PHE A 203 22.40 -9.24 -9.50
C PHE A 203 22.42 -7.81 -10.07
N TYR A 204 22.23 -6.78 -9.24
CA TYR A 204 22.28 -5.39 -9.69
C TYR A 204 23.70 -4.80 -9.71
N SER A 205 24.68 -5.50 -9.16
CA SER A 205 26.09 -5.10 -9.18
C SER A 205 26.83 -5.56 -10.45
N ALA A 206 26.36 -6.63 -11.10
CA ALA A 206 26.94 -7.22 -12.29
C ALA A 206 26.07 -6.93 -13.52
N ASP A 207 26.46 -5.93 -14.32
CA ASP A 207 25.93 -5.59 -15.65
C ASP A 207 24.46 -5.95 -15.95
N TYR A 208 23.61 -4.98 -15.62
CA TYR A 208 22.14 -4.95 -15.60
C TYR A 208 21.38 -5.46 -16.85
N TYR A 209 22.00 -5.63 -18.02
CA TYR A 209 21.26 -5.82 -19.28
C TYR A 209 21.15 -7.26 -19.83
N GLU A 210 21.96 -8.23 -19.39
CA GLU A 210 21.82 -9.63 -19.85
C GLU A 210 21.10 -10.56 -18.84
N GLY A 211 21.02 -10.18 -17.56
CA GLY A 211 20.53 -11.05 -16.49
C GLY A 211 19.00 -11.04 -16.24
N VAL A 212 18.32 -9.91 -16.48
CA VAL A 212 16.91 -9.70 -16.06
C VAL A 212 15.97 -10.69 -16.72
N LEU A 213 16.12 -10.93 -18.03
CA LEU A 213 15.24 -11.86 -18.75
C LEU A 213 15.56 -13.32 -18.41
N SER A 214 16.83 -13.68 -18.20
CA SER A 214 17.23 -15.06 -17.92
C SER A 214 16.79 -15.51 -16.52
N ILE A 215 16.85 -14.62 -15.53
CA ILE A 215 16.43 -14.93 -14.17
C ILE A 215 14.92 -14.75 -14.01
N MET A 216 14.27 -13.77 -14.65
CA MET A 216 12.79 -13.74 -14.69
C MET A 216 12.23 -15.00 -15.34
N ASP A 217 12.86 -15.51 -16.40
CA ASP A 217 12.46 -16.78 -17.02
C ASP A 217 12.77 -17.97 -16.09
N THR A 218 13.94 -17.99 -15.43
CA THR A 218 14.27 -19.03 -14.42
C THR A 218 13.30 -19.00 -13.24
N TRP A 219 12.92 -17.81 -12.76
CA TRP A 219 12.00 -17.62 -11.64
C TRP A 219 10.56 -17.93 -12.03
N MET A 220 10.10 -17.51 -13.21
CA MET A 220 8.76 -17.86 -13.70
C MET A 220 8.64 -19.35 -14.03
N ASN A 221 9.71 -20.00 -14.54
CA ASN A 221 9.69 -21.42 -14.89
C ASN A 221 9.94 -22.34 -13.69
N ALA A 222 10.65 -21.91 -12.65
CA ALA A 222 10.81 -22.68 -11.41
C ALA A 222 9.47 -22.84 -10.66
N THR A 223 8.59 -21.83 -10.70
CA THR A 223 7.23 -21.90 -10.12
C THR A 223 6.31 -22.82 -10.92
N ALA A 224 6.51 -22.95 -12.24
CA ALA A 224 5.75 -23.88 -13.08
C ALA A 224 6.23 -25.35 -12.96
N GLY A 225 7.53 -25.57 -12.73
CA GLY A 225 8.15 -26.89 -12.60
C GLY A 225 7.87 -27.62 -11.28
N GLY A 226 7.46 -26.91 -10.22
CA GLY A 226 7.14 -27.49 -8.91
C GLY A 226 5.89 -28.37 -8.87
N ILE A 227 5.07 -28.40 -9.93
CA ILE A 227 3.83 -29.19 -10.01
C ILE A 227 4.07 -30.59 -10.63
N ILE A 228 5.23 -30.85 -11.25
CA ILE A 228 5.49 -32.13 -11.94
C ILE A 228 6.81 -32.76 -11.47
N THR A 229 6.90 -33.16 -10.20
CA THR A 229 7.66 -34.34 -9.78
C THR A 229 7.38 -34.63 -8.30
N ARG A 230 6.25 -35.30 -8.04
CA ARG A 230 6.09 -36.05 -6.80
C ARG A 230 5.22 -37.29 -7.00
N GLU A 231 5.56 -38.09 -8.01
CA GLU A 231 5.27 -39.53 -8.03
C GLU A 231 6.38 -40.26 -8.81
N ALA A 232 7.23 -40.98 -8.06
CA ALA A 232 7.82 -42.27 -8.39
C ALA A 232 8.45 -42.85 -7.11
#